data_AF-A0A1A8R2T0-F1
#
_entry.id   AF-A0A1A8R2T0-F1
#
_cell.length_a   1.000
_cell.length_b   1.000
_cell.length_c   1.000
_cell.angle_alpha   90.00
_cell.angle_beta   90.00
_cell.angle_gamma   90.00
#
_symmetry.space_group_name_H-M   'P 1'
#
loop_
_entity.id
_entity.type
_entity.pdbx_description
1 polymer ?
#
loop_
_entity_poly.entity_id
_entity_poly.type
_entity_poly.pdbx_seq_one_letter_code
_entity_poly.pdbx_strand_id
1 'polypeptide(L)'
;MCETQWSGLSEVIDLLHIDLEDDVEDKRAGREDTACSRNVLRKQRNWERQLAARKSRRKEEKRRRRFNRLQEFDSDSDHTQLSKRVQKAITKERLAESRSTGLRLCVDLSMTDFMSDKEISRLAGQLRRLYGSNKRATHPFRLILTDLREDSRLYRECVRMNDGFLNYLVVIVL
;
A
#
# COMPACT_ATOMS: atom_id res chain seq x y z
N MET A 1 -47.91 -13.42 29.32
CA MET A 1 -46.64 -12.66 29.38
C MET A 1 -46.15 -12.51 27.96
N CYS A 2 -46.19 -11.26 27.51
CA CYS A 2 -45.93 -10.76 26.17
C CYS A 2 -44.61 -10.00 26.26
N GLU A 3 -43.64 -10.23 25.37
CA GLU A 3 -42.49 -9.34 25.06
C GLU A 3 -41.39 -10.11 24.30
N THR A 4 -41.53 -10.35 22.99
CA THR A 4 -40.34 -10.63 22.14
C THR A 4 -40.56 -10.43 20.64
N GLN A 5 -41.34 -9.43 20.21
CA GLN A 5 -41.53 -9.17 18.77
C GLN A 5 -41.45 -7.69 18.35
N TRP A 6 -40.78 -6.87 19.16
CA TRP A 6 -40.71 -5.40 18.95
C TRP A 6 -39.30 -4.85 18.69
N SER A 7 -38.24 -5.67 18.60
CA SER A 7 -36.90 -5.13 18.34
C SER A 7 -36.55 -5.02 16.84
N GLY A 8 -37.11 -5.88 15.99
CA GLY A 8 -36.81 -5.91 14.55
C GLY A 8 -37.50 -4.84 13.72
N LEU A 9 -38.61 -4.26 14.21
CA LEU A 9 -39.36 -3.24 13.48
C LEU A 9 -38.77 -1.83 13.63
N SER A 10 -38.04 -1.58 14.72
CA SER A 10 -37.43 -0.27 15.01
C SER A 10 -36.29 0.05 14.03
N GLU A 11 -35.48 -0.95 13.66
CA GLU A 11 -34.35 -0.74 12.74
C GLU A 11 -34.78 -0.55 11.28
N VAL A 12 -35.95 -1.08 10.88
CA VAL A 12 -36.47 -0.89 9.51
C VAL A 12 -37.21 0.44 9.35
N ILE A 13 -37.79 0.99 10.41
CA ILE A 13 -38.42 2.31 10.41
C ILE A 13 -37.36 3.42 10.28
N ASP A 14 -36.22 3.28 10.93
CA ASP A 14 -35.10 4.24 10.81
C ASP A 14 -34.44 4.23 9.42
N LEU A 15 -34.51 3.10 8.70
CA LEU A 15 -33.89 2.95 7.37
C LEU A 15 -34.77 3.48 6.22
N LEU A 16 -36.06 3.78 6.48
CA LEU A 16 -37.04 4.22 5.48
C LEU A 16 -37.39 5.71 5.56
N HIS A 17 -36.71 6.51 6.39
CA HIS A 17 -36.83 7.97 6.35
C HIS A 17 -36.25 8.52 5.04
N ILE A 18 -37.12 8.69 4.05
CA ILE A 18 -36.90 9.55 2.90
C ILE A 18 -37.35 10.94 3.35
N ASP A 19 -36.39 11.85 3.54
CA ASP A 19 -36.64 13.25 3.85
C ASP A 19 -37.36 13.92 2.66
N LEU A 20 -38.69 13.93 2.70
CA LEU A 20 -39.50 14.85 1.92
C LEU A 20 -39.58 16.15 2.73
N GLU A 21 -38.65 17.08 2.48
CA GLU A 21 -38.82 18.44 2.97
C GLU A 21 -39.92 19.13 2.17
N ASP A 22 -40.97 19.49 2.91
CA ASP A 22 -42.19 20.17 2.50
C ASP A 22 -41.89 21.63 2.12
N ASP A 23 -42.44 22.08 1.00
CA ASP A 23 -42.40 23.46 0.55
C ASP A 23 -43.21 24.35 1.52
N VAL A 24 -42.54 25.02 2.45
CA VAL A 24 -43.14 26.15 3.18
C VAL A 24 -42.25 27.37 3.03
N GLU A 25 -42.70 28.28 2.17
CA GLU A 25 -42.22 29.65 2.08
C GLU A 25 -42.29 30.34 3.46
N ASP A 26 -41.17 30.91 3.92
CA ASP A 26 -41.24 32.06 4.82
C ASP A 26 -40.33 33.20 4.32
N LYS A 27 -40.92 34.40 4.31
CA LYS A 27 -40.41 35.57 3.62
C LYS A 27 -39.51 36.41 4.52
N ARG A 28 -38.29 36.60 4.03
CA ARG A 28 -37.48 37.84 4.07
C ARG A 28 -37.05 38.38 5.44
N ALA A 29 -35.75 38.27 5.72
CA ALA A 29 -34.97 39.36 6.33
C ALA A 29 -33.51 39.24 5.88
N GLY A 30 -32.90 40.38 5.52
CA GLY A 30 -31.65 40.51 4.76
C GLY A 30 -30.46 39.69 5.24
N ARG A 31 -29.77 39.07 4.28
CA ARG A 31 -28.38 38.65 4.44
C ARG A 31 -27.68 38.85 3.09
N GLU A 32 -26.63 39.68 3.11
CA GLU A 32 -25.71 39.85 1.98
C GLU A 32 -24.95 38.54 1.76
N ASP A 33 -25.59 37.58 1.10
CA ASP A 33 -24.91 36.38 0.63
C ASP A 33 -24.58 36.60 -0.84
N THR A 34 -23.29 36.83 -1.13
CA THR A 34 -22.76 36.69 -2.48
C THR A 34 -23.06 35.26 -2.95
N ALA A 35 -24.19 35.07 -3.61
CA ALA A 35 -24.64 33.79 -4.13
C ALA A 35 -23.57 33.28 -5.09
N CYS A 36 -22.79 32.33 -4.59
CA CYS A 36 -21.63 31.84 -5.32
C CYS A 36 -22.10 31.28 -6.67
N SER A 37 -21.43 31.66 -7.76
CA SER A 37 -21.81 31.24 -9.11
C SER A 37 -22.00 29.72 -9.18
N ARG A 38 -22.95 29.25 -10.00
CA ARG A 38 -23.27 27.82 -10.25
C ARG A 38 -22.01 26.96 -10.47
N ASN A 39 -20.97 27.55 -11.07
CA ASN A 39 -19.67 26.93 -11.27
C ASN A 39 -18.84 26.73 -9.99
N VAL A 40 -18.90 27.66 -9.05
CA VAL A 40 -18.21 27.55 -7.76
C VAL A 40 -18.86 26.49 -6.89
N LEU A 41 -20.19 26.46 -6.83
CA LEU A 41 -20.93 25.39 -6.14
C LEU A 41 -20.63 24.01 -6.72
N ARG A 42 -20.49 23.90 -8.05
CA ARG A 42 -20.07 22.65 -8.72
C ARG A 42 -18.65 22.23 -8.33
N LYS A 43 -17.70 23.17 -8.28
CA LYS A 43 -16.30 22.90 -7.86
C LYS A 43 -16.25 22.46 -6.40
N GLN A 44 -16.99 23.12 -5.52
CA GLN A 44 -17.11 22.77 -4.11
C GLN A 44 -17.65 21.34 -3.93
N ARG A 45 -18.77 21.00 -4.59
CA ARG A 45 -19.34 19.65 -4.55
C ARG A 45 -18.36 18.58 -5.04
N ASN A 46 -17.62 18.85 -6.12
CA ASN A 46 -16.59 17.93 -6.60
C ASN A 46 -15.41 17.79 -5.64
N TRP A 47 -15.01 18.87 -4.98
CA TRP A 47 -13.96 18.83 -3.96
C TRP A 47 -14.38 18.01 -2.75
N GLU A 48 -15.61 18.19 -2.26
CA GLU A 48 -16.20 17.41 -1.18
C GLU A 48 -16.28 15.92 -1.53
N ARG A 49 -16.74 15.59 -2.76
CA ARG A 49 -16.74 14.21 -3.28
C ARG A 49 -15.34 13.60 -3.33
N GLN A 50 -14.33 14.35 -3.75
CA GLN A 50 -12.95 13.87 -3.78
C GLN A 50 -12.39 13.64 -2.37
N LEU A 51 -12.69 14.52 -1.40
CA LEU A 51 -12.33 14.32 -0.01
C LEU A 51 -12.99 13.08 0.57
N ALA A 52 -14.30 12.91 0.34
CA ALA A 52 -15.07 11.76 0.79
C ALA A 52 -14.53 10.46 0.17
N ALA A 53 -14.26 10.47 -1.14
CA ALA A 53 -13.66 9.34 -1.85
C ALA A 53 -12.27 8.98 -1.30
N ARG A 54 -11.42 9.97 -0.99
CA ARG A 54 -10.11 9.74 -0.35
C ARG A 54 -10.26 9.14 1.05
N LYS A 55 -11.20 9.63 1.87
CA LYS A 55 -11.48 9.10 3.22
C LYS A 55 -12.01 7.67 3.16
N SER A 56 -12.94 7.40 2.25
CA SER A 56 -13.50 6.06 2.01
C SER A 56 -12.42 5.08 1.54
N ARG A 57 -11.60 5.47 0.55
CA ARG A 57 -10.46 4.65 0.08
C ARG A 57 -9.48 4.31 1.18
N ARG A 58 -9.14 5.26 2.06
CA ARG A 58 -8.26 4.99 3.22
C ARG A 58 -8.88 3.99 4.20
N LYS A 59 -10.20 4.08 4.46
CA LYS A 59 -10.91 3.15 5.35
C LYS A 59 -10.95 1.75 4.74
N GLU A 60 -11.22 1.64 3.45
CA GLU A 60 -11.26 0.37 2.73
C GLU A 60 -9.88 -0.28 2.66
N GLU A 61 -8.84 0.49 2.34
CA GLU A 61 -7.47 -0.02 2.36
C GLU A 61 -7.04 -0.47 3.78
N LYS A 62 -7.47 0.24 4.82
CA LYS A 62 -7.23 -0.17 6.22
C LYS A 62 -7.97 -1.48 6.56
N ARG A 63 -9.21 -1.66 6.09
CA ARG A 63 -9.94 -2.93 6.22
C ARG A 63 -9.25 -4.06 5.47
N ARG A 64 -8.87 -3.84 4.21
CA ARG A 64 -8.11 -4.81 3.40
C ARG A 64 -6.80 -5.22 4.05
N ARG A 65 -6.04 -4.26 4.60
CA ARG A 65 -4.79 -4.55 5.35
C ARG A 65 -5.05 -5.36 6.62
N ARG A 66 -6.15 -5.12 7.34
CA ARG A 66 -6.54 -5.92 8.51
C ARG A 66 -6.92 -7.35 8.10
N PHE A 67 -7.74 -7.50 7.07
CA PHE A 67 -8.13 -8.79 6.53
C PHE A 67 -6.91 -9.59 6.04
N ASN A 68 -6.02 -8.98 5.27
CA ASN A 68 -4.79 -9.63 4.81
C ASN A 68 -3.88 -10.06 5.97
N ARG A 69 -3.79 -9.28 7.06
CA ARG A 69 -3.02 -9.69 8.25
C ARG A 69 -3.64 -10.89 8.96
N LEU A 70 -4.97 -10.95 9.03
CA LEU A 70 -5.69 -12.09 9.60
C LEU A 70 -5.51 -13.33 8.72
N GLN A 71 -5.57 -13.17 7.40
CA GLN A 71 -5.33 -14.26 6.46
C GLN A 71 -3.88 -14.76 6.48
N GLU A 72 -2.90 -13.85 6.55
CA GLU A 72 -1.49 -14.23 6.73
C GLU A 72 -1.27 -14.97 8.06
N PHE A 73 -1.96 -14.58 9.13
CA PHE A 73 -1.92 -15.26 10.43
C PHE A 73 -2.55 -16.67 10.38
N ASP A 74 -3.65 -16.83 9.65
CA ASP A 74 -4.37 -18.12 9.53
C ASP A 74 -3.58 -19.12 8.67
N SER A 75 -2.88 -18.64 7.64
CA SER A 75 -1.96 -19.45 6.82
C SER A 75 -0.65 -19.83 7.53
N ASP A 76 -0.29 -19.12 8.61
CA ASP A 76 0.95 -19.32 9.39
C ASP A 76 0.67 -20.09 10.69
N SER A 77 -0.54 -20.66 10.84
CA SER A 77 -1.01 -21.40 12.02
C SER A 77 -0.23 -22.69 12.32
N ASP A 78 0.67 -23.13 11.43
CA ASP A 78 1.58 -24.26 11.64
C ASP A 78 2.97 -23.82 12.18
N HIS A 79 3.25 -22.51 12.21
CA HIS A 79 4.44 -21.96 12.83
C HIS A 79 4.07 -21.34 14.19
N THR A 80 4.28 -22.11 15.26
CA THR A 80 4.27 -21.65 16.67
C THR A 80 4.84 -20.23 16.75
N GLN A 81 4.07 -19.25 17.26
CA GLN A 81 4.39 -17.81 17.17
C GLN A 81 5.85 -17.44 17.48
N LEU A 82 6.73 -17.53 16.48
CA LEU A 82 8.14 -17.26 16.64
C LEU A 82 8.32 -15.76 16.82
N SER A 83 9.20 -15.36 17.75
CA SER A 83 9.50 -13.94 17.91
C SER A 83 10.00 -13.33 16.59
N LYS A 84 9.77 -12.03 16.38
CA LYS A 84 10.25 -11.30 15.20
C LYS A 84 11.76 -11.49 14.95
N ARG A 85 12.53 -11.64 16.03
CA ARG A 85 13.98 -11.90 15.96
C ARG A 85 14.28 -13.25 15.34
N VAL A 86 13.52 -14.28 15.72
CA VAL A 86 13.66 -15.64 15.18
C VAL A 86 13.21 -15.69 13.72
N GLN A 87 12.07 -15.11 13.36
CA GLN A 87 11.63 -15.02 11.95
C GLN A 87 12.66 -14.33 11.05
N LYS A 88 13.29 -13.25 11.54
CA LYS A 88 14.36 -12.55 10.83
C LYS A 88 15.60 -13.42 10.65
N ALA A 89 15.96 -14.22 11.66
CA ALA A 89 17.06 -15.16 11.58
C ALA A 89 16.79 -16.25 10.54
N ILE A 90 15.63 -16.91 10.60
CA ILE A 90 15.19 -17.92 9.62
C ILE A 90 15.21 -17.36 8.20
N THR A 91 14.65 -16.15 8.01
CA THR A 91 14.66 -15.50 6.68
C THR A 91 16.08 -15.25 6.18
N LYS A 92 17.00 -14.84 7.07
CA LYS A 92 18.39 -14.57 6.71
C LYS A 92 19.13 -15.85 6.35
N GLU A 93 18.92 -16.92 7.10
CA GLU A 93 19.50 -18.25 6.87
C GLU A 93 19.05 -18.80 5.52
N ARG A 94 17.74 -18.85 5.27
CA ARG A 94 17.17 -19.28 3.99
C ARG A 94 17.74 -18.49 2.79
N LEU A 95 17.90 -17.17 2.94
CA LEU A 95 18.45 -16.32 1.89
C LEU A 95 19.97 -16.50 1.72
N ALA A 96 20.68 -16.91 2.77
CA ALA A 96 22.09 -17.25 2.70
C ALA A 96 22.29 -18.59 1.99
N GLU A 97 21.49 -19.61 2.32
CA GLU A 97 21.49 -20.92 1.65
C GLU A 97 21.21 -20.79 0.15
N SER A 98 20.23 -19.96 -0.22
CA SER A 98 19.88 -19.74 -1.62
C SER A 98 21.02 -19.12 -2.43
N ARG A 99 22.04 -18.51 -1.82
CA ARG A 99 23.22 -18.01 -2.56
C ARG A 99 24.05 -19.13 -3.17
N SER A 100 24.04 -20.33 -2.57
CA SER A 100 24.76 -21.50 -3.08
C SER A 100 23.87 -22.46 -3.87
N THR A 101 22.62 -22.64 -3.45
CA THR A 101 21.73 -23.69 -4.00
C THR A 101 20.58 -23.14 -4.83
N GLY A 102 20.26 -21.86 -4.69
CA GLY A 102 19.11 -21.24 -5.33
C GLY A 102 19.30 -21.04 -6.84
N LEU A 103 18.18 -21.04 -7.55
CA LEU A 103 18.14 -20.66 -8.96
C LEU A 103 18.71 -19.25 -9.17
N ARG A 104 19.45 -19.06 -10.25
CA ARG A 104 20.09 -17.77 -10.57
C ARG A 104 19.10 -16.85 -11.25
N LEU A 105 18.96 -15.64 -10.73
CA LEU A 105 18.24 -14.56 -11.39
C LEU A 105 19.21 -13.38 -11.58
N CYS A 106 19.53 -13.10 -12.83
CA CYS A 106 20.41 -12.01 -13.21
C CYS A 106 19.60 -10.79 -13.63
N VAL A 107 19.97 -9.62 -13.13
CA VAL A 107 19.47 -8.33 -13.60
C VAL A 107 20.63 -7.62 -14.27
N ASP A 108 20.49 -7.39 -15.58
CA ASP A 108 21.46 -6.65 -16.38
C ASP A 108 21.25 -5.15 -16.22
N LEU A 109 22.31 -4.45 -15.76
CA LEU A 109 22.30 -3.02 -15.47
C LEU A 109 23.26 -2.23 -16.37
N SER A 110 23.75 -2.85 -17.45
CA SER A 110 24.71 -2.25 -18.39
C SER A 110 24.18 -1.06 -19.18
N MET A 111 22.87 -0.94 -19.29
CA MET A 111 22.21 0.15 -20.04
C MET A 111 21.76 1.30 -19.14
N THR A 112 22.18 1.33 -17.87
CA THR A 112 21.71 2.34 -16.90
C THR A 112 22.25 3.75 -17.19
N ASP A 113 23.33 3.87 -17.97
CA ASP A 113 23.87 5.17 -18.39
C ASP A 113 22.95 5.90 -19.38
N PHE A 114 22.08 5.18 -20.09
CA PHE A 114 21.10 5.78 -21.01
C PHE A 114 19.78 6.18 -20.33
N MET A 115 19.64 5.93 -19.03
CA MET A 115 18.43 6.25 -18.29
C MET A 115 18.44 7.68 -17.76
N SER A 116 17.25 8.29 -17.73
CA SER A 116 17.00 9.54 -17.00
C SER A 116 16.96 9.30 -15.49
N ASP A 117 17.11 10.37 -14.70
CA ASP A 117 17.07 10.26 -13.23
C ASP A 117 15.76 9.66 -12.72
N LYS A 118 14.63 9.96 -13.38
CA LYS A 118 13.32 9.40 -13.03
C LYS A 118 13.27 7.89 -13.25
N GLU A 119 13.89 7.40 -14.31
CA GLU A 119 13.99 5.98 -14.62
C GLU A 119 14.93 5.28 -13.64
N ILE A 120 16.06 5.90 -13.30
CA ILE A 120 16.98 5.42 -12.27
C ILE A 120 16.28 5.28 -10.91
N SER A 121 15.52 6.29 -10.46
CA SER A 121 14.73 6.18 -9.22
C SER A 121 13.68 5.07 -9.28
N ARG A 122 13.04 4.87 -10.44
CA ARG A 122 12.07 3.77 -10.63
C ARG A 122 12.75 2.41 -10.56
N LEU A 123 13.90 2.26 -11.20
CA LEU A 123 14.70 1.04 -11.21
C LEU A 123 15.22 0.70 -9.81
N ALA A 124 15.77 1.67 -9.07
CA ALA A 124 16.16 1.49 -7.67
C ALA A 124 14.97 1.00 -6.82
N GLY A 125 13.78 1.56 -7.05
CA GLY A 125 12.55 1.11 -6.42
C GLY A 125 12.10 -0.30 -6.84
N GLN A 126 12.33 -0.70 -8.10
CA GLN A 126 12.08 -2.06 -8.59
C GLN A 126 13.03 -3.07 -7.94
N LEU A 127 14.33 -2.76 -7.85
CA LEU A 127 15.32 -3.61 -7.18
C LEU A 127 14.99 -3.84 -5.70
N ARG A 128 14.55 -2.79 -4.99
CA ARG A 128 14.05 -2.93 -3.61
C ARG A 128 12.88 -3.90 -3.50
N ARG A 129 11.90 -3.78 -4.40
CA ARG A 129 10.73 -4.68 -4.42
C ARG A 129 11.12 -6.10 -4.79
N LEU A 130 12.02 -6.27 -5.76
CA LEU A 130 12.58 -7.56 -6.16
C LEU A 130 13.21 -8.26 -4.95
N TYR A 131 14.12 -7.57 -4.24
CA TYR A 131 14.75 -8.13 -3.05
C TYR A 131 13.75 -8.44 -1.93
N GLY A 132 12.78 -7.55 -1.70
CA GLY A 132 11.71 -7.76 -0.72
C GLY A 132 10.82 -8.98 -1.03
N SER A 133 10.46 -9.18 -2.30
CA SER A 133 9.73 -10.36 -2.76
C SER A 133 10.58 -11.62 -2.62
N ASN A 134 11.86 -11.56 -3.01
CA ASN A 134 12.78 -12.69 -2.88
C ASN A 134 12.96 -13.12 -1.42
N LYS A 135 13.05 -12.16 -0.50
CA LYS A 135 13.09 -12.43 0.94
C LYS A 135 11.86 -13.15 1.48
N ARG A 136 10.70 -12.97 0.86
CA ARG A 136 9.43 -13.59 1.27
C ARG A 136 9.16 -14.90 0.55
N ALA A 137 9.86 -15.18 -0.56
CA ALA A 137 9.68 -16.40 -1.33
C ALA A 137 10.02 -17.63 -0.47
N THR A 138 9.25 -18.70 -0.64
CA THR A 138 9.52 -20.00 0.00
C THR A 138 10.87 -20.56 -0.45
N HIS A 139 11.21 -20.36 -1.72
CA HIS A 139 12.49 -20.74 -2.32
C HIS A 139 13.13 -19.49 -2.96
N PRO A 140 13.96 -18.73 -2.22
CA PRO A 140 14.58 -17.54 -2.78
C PRO A 140 15.55 -17.86 -3.91
N PHE A 141 15.69 -16.92 -4.85
CA PHE A 141 16.69 -16.94 -5.90
C PHE A 141 18.04 -16.45 -5.37
N ARG A 142 19.11 -16.93 -6.01
CA ARG A 142 20.41 -16.27 -6.01
C ARG A 142 20.33 -15.04 -6.93
N LEU A 143 20.14 -13.87 -6.34
CA LEU A 143 20.09 -12.61 -7.08
C LEU A 143 21.49 -12.16 -7.48
N ILE A 144 21.66 -11.88 -8.77
CA ILE A 144 22.89 -11.38 -9.37
C ILE A 144 22.57 -10.05 -10.05
N LEU A 145 23.28 -8.99 -9.68
CA LEU A 145 23.22 -7.69 -10.33
C LEU A 145 24.49 -7.54 -11.16
N THR A 146 24.36 -7.49 -12.48
CA THR A 146 25.51 -7.34 -13.39
C THR A 146 25.67 -5.88 -13.81
N ASP A 147 26.91 -5.43 -13.93
CA ASP A 147 27.30 -4.05 -14.24
C ASP A 147 26.73 -3.00 -13.28
N LEU A 148 26.64 -3.35 -11.98
CA LEU A 148 26.33 -2.38 -10.93
C LEU A 148 27.62 -1.80 -10.34
N ARG A 149 28.12 -0.74 -10.95
CA ARG A 149 29.31 -0.05 -10.45
C ARG A 149 29.00 0.85 -9.25
N GLU A 150 29.89 0.90 -8.26
CA GLU A 150 29.70 1.71 -7.04
C GLU A 150 29.66 3.23 -7.32
N ASP A 151 30.32 3.68 -8.39
CA ASP A 151 30.33 5.06 -8.82
C ASP A 151 29.13 5.45 -9.71
N SER A 152 28.32 4.47 -10.12
CA SER A 152 27.16 4.69 -11.00
C SER A 152 26.06 5.52 -10.34
N ARG A 153 25.26 6.20 -11.18
CA ARG A 153 24.05 6.91 -10.74
C ARG A 153 23.06 5.96 -10.06
N LEU A 154 22.91 4.74 -10.61
CA LEU A 154 22.00 3.74 -10.06
C LEU A 154 22.41 3.28 -8.66
N TYR A 155 23.69 3.00 -8.43
CA TYR A 155 24.17 2.55 -7.13
C TYR A 155 23.91 3.58 -6.03
N ARG A 156 24.27 4.85 -6.30
CA ARG A 156 24.02 5.97 -5.38
C ARG A 156 22.53 6.10 -5.07
N GLU A 157 21.69 5.99 -6.09
CA GLU A 157 20.25 6.06 -5.91
C GLU A 157 19.70 4.88 -5.09
N CYS A 158 20.24 3.67 -5.29
CA CYS A 158 19.88 2.50 -4.49
C CYS A 158 20.23 2.70 -3.02
N VAL A 159 21.42 3.20 -2.69
CA VAL A 159 21.83 3.50 -1.32
C VAL A 159 20.92 4.57 -0.70
N ARG A 160 20.59 5.62 -1.46
CA ARG A 160 19.74 6.73 -1.00
C ARG A 160 18.29 6.31 -0.73
N MET A 161 17.72 5.46 -1.60
CA MET A 161 16.30 5.10 -1.55
C MET A 161 15.99 3.85 -0.73
N ASN A 162 16.94 2.94 -0.58
CA ASN A 162 16.70 1.61 -0.06
C ASN A 162 17.45 1.42 1.26
N ASP A 163 16.75 1.57 2.38
CA ASP A 163 17.32 1.38 3.71
C ASP A 163 18.00 0.01 3.83
N GLY A 164 19.28 0.04 4.20
CA GLY A 164 20.10 -1.16 4.35
C GLY A 164 20.45 -1.86 3.04
N PHE A 165 20.47 -1.15 1.90
CA PHE A 165 20.91 -1.68 0.59
C PHE A 165 22.26 -2.41 0.67
N LEU A 166 23.22 -1.85 1.41
CA LEU A 166 24.55 -2.46 1.61
C LEU A 166 24.50 -3.83 2.31
N ASN A 167 23.41 -4.14 3.02
CA ASN A 167 23.18 -5.41 3.69
C ASN A 167 22.37 -6.40 2.84
N TYR A 168 22.16 -6.11 1.56
CA TYR A 168 21.44 -7.02 0.68
C TYR A 168 22.31 -8.25 0.39
N LEU A 169 21.73 -9.45 0.54
CA LEU A 169 22.39 -10.70 0.16
C LEU A 169 22.24 -10.92 -1.35
N VAL A 170 22.99 -10.14 -2.12
CA VAL A 170 23.06 -10.20 -3.59
C VAL A 170 24.50 -10.41 -4.03
N VAL A 171 24.70 -10.93 -5.24
CA VAL A 171 26.01 -10.97 -5.89
C VAL A 171 26.10 -9.81 -6.86
N ILE A 172 27.10 -8.96 -6.71
CA ILE A 172 27.40 -7.89 -7.68
C ILE A 172 28.55 -8.38 -8.55
N VAL A 173 28.34 -8.34 -9.86
CA VAL A 173 29.35 -8.65 -10.87
C VAL A 173 29.56 -7.39 -11.70
N LEU A 174 30.80 -6.93 -11.79
CA LEU A 174 31.19 -5.78 -12.62
C LEU A 174 31.40 -6.24 -14.06
#